data_AF-A0A8T4UC84-F1
#
_entry.id   AF-A0A8T4UC84-F1
#
_cell.length_a   1.000
_cell.length_b   1.000
_cell.length_c   1.000
_cell.angle_alpha   90.00
_cell.angle_beta   90.00
_cell.angle_gamma   90.00
#
_symmetry.space_group_name_H-M   'P 1'
#
loop_
_entity.id
_entity.type
_entity.pdbx_description
1 polymer ?
#
loop_
_entity_poly.entity_id
_entity_poly.type
_entity_poly.pdbx_seq_one_letter_code
_entity_poly.pdbx_strand_id
1 'polypeptide(L)' 'MTGKLHTRKKRYLTLGIERNRKPRPKTFHSELEAKKYAERTGMKEYLIERMNYGLSKKFRLAKK' A
#
# COMPACT_ATOMS: atom_id res chain seq x y z
N MET A 1 32.29 18.07 9.66
CA MET A 1 30.85 17.97 10.03
C MET A 1 30.15 16.92 9.15
N THR A 2 30.40 15.63 9.33
CA THR A 2 29.83 14.55 8.50
C THR A 2 29.80 13.22 9.28
N GLY A 3 29.12 13.18 10.43
CA GLY A 3 29.25 12.02 11.35
C GLY A 3 27.97 11.29 11.77
N LYS A 4 26.77 11.81 11.50
CA LYS A 4 25.55 11.32 12.17
C LYS A 4 24.57 10.55 11.29
N LEU A 5 24.68 10.66 9.96
CA LEU A 5 23.74 10.00 9.03
C LEU A 5 24.07 8.51 8.82
N HIS A 6 25.36 8.14 8.88
CA HIS A 6 25.82 6.77 8.64
C HIS A 6 25.48 5.80 9.77
N THR A 7 25.45 6.24 11.03
CA THR A 7 25.14 5.37 12.18
C THR A 7 23.67 4.94 12.22
N ARG A 8 22.74 5.72 11.63
CA ARG A 8 21.32 5.37 11.56
C ARG A 8 21.03 4.33 10.48
N LYS A 9 21.61 4.49 9.28
CA LYS A 9 21.49 3.49 8.19
C LYS A 9 22.19 2.18 8.55
N LYS A 10 23.39 2.23 9.15
CA LYS A 10 24.12 1.01 9.55
C LYS A 10 23.38 0.19 10.62
N ARG A 11 22.70 0.82 11.59
CA ARG A 11 21.90 0.12 12.61
C ARG A 11 20.80 -0.79 12.04
N TYR A 12 20.15 -0.40 10.94
CA TYR A 12 19.11 -1.23 10.33
C TYR A 12 19.68 -2.45 9.58
N LEU A 13 20.93 -2.36 9.10
CA LEU A 13 21.63 -3.48 8.47
C LEU A 13 22.19 -4.46 9.51
N THR A 14 22.70 -3.98 10.65
CA THR A 14 23.24 -4.85 11.72
C THR A 14 22.18 -5.58 12.54
N LEU A 15 20.95 -5.07 12.64
CA LEU A 15 19.88 -5.72 13.40
C LEU A 15 19.21 -6.89 12.65
N GLY A 16 19.59 -7.17 11.40
CA GLY A 16 18.99 -8.26 10.62
C GLY A 16 17.47 -8.13 10.40
N ILE A 17 16.90 -6.93 10.61
CA ILE A 17 15.47 -6.69 10.47
C ILE A 17 15.17 -6.57 8.98
N GLU A 18 15.03 -7.70 8.31
CA GLU A 18 14.31 -7.75 7.05
C GLU A 18 12.97 -7.07 7.29
N ARG A 19 12.71 -6.01 6.52
CA ARG A 19 11.39 -5.35 6.54
C ARG A 19 10.42 -6.29 5.85
N ASN A 20 10.00 -7.36 6.53
CA ASN A 20 8.89 -8.25 6.16
C ASN A 20 7.55 -7.51 6.29
N ARG A 21 7.47 -6.31 5.71
CA ARG A 21 6.24 -5.52 5.63
C ARG A 21 5.49 -6.04 4.42
N LYS A 22 4.44 -6.81 4.67
CA LYS A 22 3.47 -7.16 3.63
C LYS A 22 3.03 -5.85 2.93
N PRO A 23 3.04 -5.79 1.59
CA PRO A 23 2.59 -4.59 0.88
C PRO A 23 1.15 -4.31 1.27
N ARG A 24 0.85 -3.04 1.57
CA ARG A 24 -0.51 -2.63 1.89
C ARG A 24 -1.38 -2.75 0.64
N PRO A 25 -2.63 -3.22 0.76
CA PRO A 25 -3.55 -3.24 -0.36
C PRO A 25 -3.80 -1.81 -0.86
N LYS A 26 -3.93 -1.67 -2.18
CA LYS A 26 -4.13 -0.38 -2.82
C LYS A 26 -5.56 0.12 -2.60
N THR A 27 -5.70 1.39 -2.25
CA THR A 27 -6.99 2.05 -2.04
C THR A 27 -7.15 3.27 -2.94
N PHE A 28 -8.37 3.56 -3.37
CA PHE A 28 -8.74 4.63 -4.29
C PHE A 28 -9.70 5.62 -3.64
N HIS A 29 -9.78 6.83 -4.20
CA HIS A 29 -10.69 7.87 -3.71
C HIS A 29 -12.08 7.77 -4.33
N SER A 30 -12.20 7.11 -5.48
CA SER A 30 -13.47 6.88 -6.17
C SER A 30 -13.61 5.44 -6.64
N GLU A 31 -14.86 5.02 -6.83
CA GLU A 31 -15.18 3.71 -7.41
C GLU A 31 -14.68 3.60 -8.87
N LEU A 32 -14.76 4.71 -9.62
CA LEU A 32 -14.33 4.77 -11.02
C LEU A 32 -12.81 4.53 -11.16
N GLU A 33 -12.00 5.13 -10.28
CA GLU A 33 -10.55 4.89 -10.25
C GLU A 33 -10.23 3.43 -9.95
N ALA A 34 -10.96 2.80 -9.02
CA ALA A 34 -10.78 1.39 -8.70
C ALA A 34 -11.09 0.49 -9.91
N LYS A 35 -12.19 0.77 -10.64
CA LYS A 35 -12.55 0.03 -11.86
C LYS A 35 -11.51 0.18 -12.97
N LYS A 36 -11.10 1.42 -13.28
CA LYS A 36 -10.05 1.69 -14.28
C LYS A 36 -8.75 0.96 -13.94
N TYR A 37 -8.40 0.88 -12.66
CA TYR A 37 -7.21 0.15 -12.24
C TYR A 37 -7.38 -1.38 -12.40
N ALA A 38 -8.54 -1.93 -12.06
CA ALA A 38 -8.83 -3.35 -12.24
C ALA A 38 -8.76 -3.75 -13.73
N GLU A 39 -9.32 -2.94 -14.62
CA GLU A 39 -9.24 -3.12 -16.08
C GLU A 39 -7.79 -3.06 -16.56
N ARG A 40 -7.04 -2.03 -16.16
CA ARG A 40 -5.62 -1.87 -16.55
C ARG A 40 -4.74 -3.04 -16.08
N THR A 41 -5.11 -3.67 -14.98
CA THR A 41 -4.35 -4.80 -14.41
C THR A 41 -4.87 -6.17 -14.89
N GLY A 42 -5.93 -6.21 -15.68
CA GLY A 42 -6.53 -7.46 -16.17
C GLY A 42 -7.21 -8.28 -15.08
N MET A 43 -7.65 -7.66 -13.98
CA MET A 43 -8.39 -8.35 -12.92
C MET A 43 -9.80 -8.67 -13.42
N LYS A 44 -10.11 -9.96 -13.62
CA LYS A 44 -11.42 -10.42 -14.10
C LYS A 44 -12.45 -10.59 -12.98
N GLU A 45 -12.01 -11.08 -11.83
CA GLU A 45 -12.87 -11.35 -10.67
C GLU A 45 -12.40 -10.50 -9.49
N TYR A 46 -13.07 -9.36 -9.30
CA TYR A 46 -12.78 -8.44 -8.22
C TYR A 46 -14.05 -7.93 -7.57
N LEU A 47 -13.94 -7.58 -6.29
CA LEU A 47 -14.94 -6.87 -5.52
C LEU A 47 -14.37 -5.50 -5.15
N ILE A 48 -15.24 -4.48 -5.19
CA ILE A 48 -14.90 -3.15 -4.69
C ILE A 48 -15.50 -3.02 -3.30
N GLU A 49 -14.63 -3.03 -2.30
CA GLU A 49 -15.03 -2.80 -0.92
C GLU A 49 -15.00 -1.30 -0.62
N ARG A 50 -16.08 -0.80 -0.02
CA ARG A 50 -16.16 0.57 0.47
C ARG A 50 -15.65 0.61 1.90
N MET A 51 -14.55 1.32 2.11
CA MET A 51 -13.94 1.51 3.42
C MET A 51 -14.20 2.93 3.91
N ASN A 52 -14.76 3.05 5.11
CA ASN A 52 -14.96 4.33 5.77
C ASN A 52 -13.80 4.58 6.74
N TYR A 53 -12.88 5.48 6.37
CA TYR A 53 -11.80 5.93 7.24
C TYR A 53 -12.16 7.30 7.80
N GLY A 54 -12.93 7.32 8.88
CA GLY A 54 -13.45 8.55 9.49
C GLY A 54 -14.24 9.36 8.46
N LEU A 55 -13.75 10.56 8.14
CA LEU A 55 -14.36 11.48 7.17
C LEU A 55 -14.11 11.10 5.70
N SER A 56 -13.17 10.20 5.41
CA SER A 56 -12.81 9.84 4.03
C SER A 56 -13.38 8.48 3.63
N LYS A 57 -14.10 8.46 2.52
CA LYS A 57 -14.55 7.22 1.86
C LYS A 57 -13.43 6.75 0.92
N LYS A 58 -13.01 5.50 1.07
CA LYS A 58 -12.00 4.86 0.22
C LYS A 58 -12.57 3.60 -0.41
N PHE A 59 -12.01 3.22 -1.54
CA PHE A 59 -12.40 2.02 -2.27
C PHE A 59 -11.21 1.10 -2.35
N ARG A 60 -11.37 -0.15 -1.93
CA ARG A 60 -10.33 -1.18 -2.01
C ARG A 60 -10.75 -2.24 -3.01
N LEU A 61 -9.79 -2.70 -3.82
CA LEU A 61 -10.00 -3.90 -4.65
C LEU A 61 -9.63 -5.14 -3.84
N ALA A 62 -10.59 -6.04 -3.70
CA ALA A 62 -10.39 -7.39 -3.19
C ALA A 62 -10.53 -8.38 -4.35
N LYS A 63 -9.71 -9.44 -4.36
CA LYS A 63 -10.01 -10.59 -5.23
C LYS A 63 -11.29 -11.24 -4.70
N LYS A 64 -12.21 -11.53 -5.62
CA LYS A 64 -13.44 -12.25 -5.30
C LYS A 64 -13.12 -13.70 -4.91
#